data_AF-A0A7C4SKV4-F1
#
_entry.id   AF-A0A7C4SKV4-F1
#
_cell.length_a   1.000
_cell.length_b   1.000
_cell.length_c   1.000
_cell.angle_alpha   90.00
_cell.angle_beta   90.00
_cell.angle_gamma   90.00
#
_symmetry.space_group_name_H-M   'P 1'
#
loop_
_entity.id
_entity.type
_entity.pdbx_description
1 polymer ?
#
loop_
_entity_poly.entity_id
_entity_poly.type
_entity_poly.pdbx_seq_one_letter_code
_entity_poly.pdbx_strand_id
1 'polypeptide(L)'
;MVFELKKISEGIIEVREGDELVSRYLFDNRRQFKPYIYTLNAPGGLCITEDGPRDHMHHRSMWTAHGDINGVDFWSETPESSRQIVRSVSIESSEDLGIIESDEVWMAKTSSPVLDVHRRFIFRKTVNGLRIIDVEVNFTASYGDVKFGDTKEGGIISLRVAPSMRGMLEEL
;
A
#
# COMPACT_ATOMS: atom_id res chain seq x y z
N MET A 1 1.99 24.00 7.05
CA MET A 1 0.85 23.35 6.37
C MET A 1 0.56 22.06 7.11
N VAL A 2 -0.72 21.73 7.27
CA VAL A 2 -1.20 20.57 8.03
C VAL A 2 -1.67 19.52 7.03
N PHE A 3 -1.47 18.24 7.30
CA PHE A 3 -2.07 17.19 6.49
C PHE A 3 -3.57 17.09 6.77
N GLU A 4 -4.36 17.02 5.71
CA GLU A 4 -5.77 16.72 5.81
C GLU A 4 -6.03 15.28 5.34
N LEU A 5 -6.60 14.46 6.22
CA LEU A 5 -6.97 13.09 5.93
C LEU A 5 -8.48 12.96 5.99
N LYS A 6 -9.07 12.44 4.92
CA LYS A 6 -10.53 12.29 4.80
C LYS A 6 -10.90 10.97 4.18
N LYS A 7 -11.85 10.26 4.79
CA LYS A 7 -12.54 9.16 4.13
C LYS A 7 -13.50 9.74 3.10
N ILE A 8 -13.18 9.63 1.81
CA ILE A 8 -13.95 10.23 0.72
C ILE A 8 -14.98 9.27 0.11
N SER A 9 -14.82 7.97 0.36
CA SER A 9 -15.80 6.94 0.00
C SER A 9 -15.60 5.68 0.85
N GLU A 10 -16.46 4.68 0.65
CA GLU A 10 -16.26 3.36 1.24
C GLU A 10 -14.99 2.71 0.67
N GLY A 11 -13.94 2.63 1.50
CA GLY A 11 -12.65 2.04 1.12
C GLY A 11 -11.63 2.99 0.49
N ILE A 12 -11.82 4.32 0.59
CA ILE A 12 -10.81 5.29 0.14
C ILE A 12 -10.61 6.38 1.20
N ILE A 13 -9.35 6.56 1.62
CA ILE A 13 -8.90 7.71 2.39
C ILE A 13 -8.00 8.57 1.50
N GLU A 14 -8.32 9.85 1.39
CA GLU A 14 -7.50 10.84 0.70
C GLU A 14 -6.62 11.58 1.70
N VAL A 15 -5.36 11.81 1.31
CA VAL A 15 -4.36 12.57 2.07
C VAL A 15 -3.96 13.79 1.25
N ARG A 16 -4.13 14.98 1.82
CA ARG A 16 -3.77 16.26 1.20
C ARG A 16 -2.81 17.05 2.08
N GLU A 17 -1.98 17.86 1.45
CA GLU A 17 -1.16 18.89 2.11
C GLU A 17 -1.52 20.24 1.48
N GLY A 18 -2.31 21.05 2.19
CA GLY A 18 -2.96 22.21 1.58
C GLY A 18 -3.86 21.80 0.41
N ASP A 19 -3.70 22.45 -0.74
CA ASP A 19 -4.46 22.15 -1.95
C ASP A 19 -3.91 20.97 -2.75
N GLU A 20 -2.74 20.43 -2.39
CA GLU A 20 -2.12 19.32 -3.12
C GLU A 20 -2.63 17.96 -2.65
N LEU A 21 -3.05 17.12 -3.61
CA LEU A 21 -3.26 15.70 -3.35
C LEU A 21 -1.90 15.04 -3.17
N VAL A 22 -1.64 14.51 -1.99
CA VAL A 22 -0.42 13.74 -1.70
C VAL A 22 -0.63 12.30 -2.11
N SER A 23 -1.72 11.69 -1.64
CA SER A 23 -1.98 10.29 -1.88
C SER A 23 -3.40 9.85 -1.56
N ARG A 24 -3.74 8.60 -1.89
CA ARG A 24 -4.93 7.93 -1.35
C ARG A 24 -4.59 6.52 -0.91
N TYR A 25 -5.19 6.09 0.21
CA TYR A 25 -5.21 4.71 0.65
C TYR A 25 -6.49 4.04 0.16
N LEU A 26 -6.34 3.02 -0.68
CA LEU A 26 -7.42 2.22 -1.23
C LEU A 26 -7.47 0.90 -0.47
N PHE A 27 -8.63 0.55 0.06
CA PHE A 27 -8.82 -0.62 0.92
C PHE A 27 -10.23 -1.25 0.81
N ASP A 28 -10.96 -1.01 -0.27
CA ASP A 28 -12.27 -1.64 -0.48
C ASP A 28 -12.11 -3.15 -0.77
N ASN A 29 -12.33 -4.00 0.24
CA ASN A 29 -12.25 -5.45 0.14
C ASN A 29 -13.16 -6.06 -0.96
N ARG A 30 -14.11 -5.32 -1.52
CA ARG A 30 -14.97 -5.82 -2.63
C ARG A 30 -14.33 -5.63 -4.00
N ARG A 31 -13.35 -4.74 -4.12
CA ARG A 31 -12.80 -4.29 -5.43
C ARG A 31 -11.40 -4.79 -5.71
N GLN A 32 -10.63 -5.15 -4.68
CA GLN A 32 -9.21 -5.44 -4.80
C GLN A 32 -8.78 -6.60 -3.89
N PHE A 33 -7.62 -7.19 -4.19
CA PHE A 33 -7.06 -8.31 -3.44
C PHE A 33 -6.28 -7.88 -2.21
N LYS A 34 -5.78 -6.64 -2.20
CA LYS A 34 -4.97 -6.08 -1.12
C LYS A 34 -5.19 -4.57 -0.99
N PRO A 35 -4.95 -3.96 0.17
CA PRO A 35 -4.91 -2.52 0.29
C PRO A 35 -3.57 -1.95 -0.20
N TYR A 36 -3.62 -0.78 -0.81
CA TYR A 36 -2.46 -0.12 -1.42
C TYR A 36 -2.66 1.40 -1.48
N ILE A 37 -1.58 2.09 -1.77
CA ILE A 37 -1.54 3.56 -1.87
C ILE A 37 -1.49 3.97 -3.35
N TYR A 38 -2.47 4.73 -3.83
CA TYR A 38 -2.51 5.31 -5.19
C TYR A 38 -3.49 6.50 -5.28
N THR A 39 -3.17 7.62 -5.90
CA THR A 39 -1.90 8.03 -6.50
C THR A 39 -0.82 8.21 -5.43
N LEU A 40 0.45 8.23 -5.82
CA LEU A 40 1.53 8.68 -4.95
C LEU A 40 2.23 9.86 -5.62
N ASN A 41 2.01 11.07 -5.10
CA ASN A 41 2.43 12.30 -5.76
C ASN A 41 3.66 12.91 -5.08
N ALA A 42 4.63 13.33 -5.89
CA ALA A 42 5.72 14.21 -5.45
C ALA A 42 5.20 15.65 -5.23
N PRO A 43 5.94 16.50 -4.50
CA PRO A 43 5.63 17.94 -4.41
C PRO A 43 5.47 18.56 -5.80
N GLY A 44 4.41 19.35 -5.99
CA GLY A 44 4.00 19.84 -7.31
C GLY A 44 3.04 18.91 -8.06
N GLY A 45 2.61 17.82 -7.44
CA GLY A 45 1.46 17.01 -7.90
C GLY A 45 1.77 15.93 -8.94
N LEU A 46 3.02 15.74 -9.33
CA LEU A 46 3.41 14.68 -10.27
C LEU A 46 3.26 13.30 -9.61
N CYS A 47 2.43 12.42 -10.17
CA CYS A 47 2.33 11.03 -9.73
C CYS A 47 3.59 10.25 -10.13
N ILE A 48 4.29 9.69 -9.15
CA ILE A 48 5.56 8.97 -9.34
C ILE A 48 5.40 7.46 -9.45
N THR A 49 4.19 6.94 -9.26
CA THR A 49 3.83 5.53 -9.38
C THR A 49 2.73 5.29 -10.41
N GLU A 50 2.58 4.03 -10.81
CA GLU A 50 1.51 3.54 -11.68
C GLU A 50 0.76 2.40 -10.99
N ASP A 51 -0.56 2.30 -11.22
CA ASP A 51 -1.42 1.25 -10.67
C ASP A 51 -1.93 0.34 -11.80
N GLY A 52 -1.59 -0.95 -11.71
CA GLY A 52 -2.12 -1.99 -12.59
C GLY A 52 -1.76 -1.83 -14.07
N PRO A 53 -0.46 -1.72 -14.42
CA PRO A 53 -0.03 -1.68 -15.82
C PRO A 53 -0.42 -2.96 -16.55
N ARG A 54 -0.61 -2.87 -17.88
CA ARG A 54 -1.16 -3.95 -18.71
C ARG A 54 -0.37 -5.26 -18.62
N ASP A 55 0.95 -5.20 -18.47
CA ASP A 55 1.84 -6.35 -18.38
C ASP A 55 1.89 -6.97 -16.98
N HIS A 56 1.56 -6.20 -15.93
CA HIS A 56 1.63 -6.62 -14.54
C HIS A 56 0.50 -5.98 -13.72
N MET A 57 -0.74 -6.40 -13.97
CA MET A 57 -1.93 -5.77 -13.34
C MET A 57 -1.97 -5.85 -11.80
N HIS A 58 -1.21 -6.77 -11.21
CA HIS A 58 -1.08 -6.96 -9.77
C HIS A 58 -0.03 -6.03 -9.13
N HIS A 59 0.71 -5.24 -9.93
CA HIS A 59 1.61 -4.21 -9.43
C HIS A 59 0.81 -2.95 -9.07
N ARG A 60 0.58 -2.75 -7.77
CA ARG A 60 -0.34 -1.76 -7.21
C ARG A 60 0.37 -0.55 -6.61
N SER A 61 0.92 0.34 -7.43
CA SER A 61 1.54 1.60 -6.98
C SER A 61 2.48 1.42 -5.78
N MET A 62 2.07 1.67 -4.54
CA MET A 62 2.80 1.28 -3.32
C MET A 62 2.00 0.28 -2.49
N TRP A 63 2.53 -0.93 -2.26
CA TRP A 63 1.83 -2.02 -1.57
C TRP A 63 2.78 -2.96 -0.81
N THR A 64 2.19 -3.79 0.04
CA THR A 64 2.87 -4.89 0.73
C THR A 64 2.24 -6.20 0.30
N ALA A 65 3.04 -7.17 -0.12
CA ALA A 65 2.56 -8.52 -0.45
C ALA A 65 3.71 -9.52 -0.46
N HIS A 66 3.37 -10.80 -0.38
CA HIS A 66 4.32 -11.91 -0.48
C HIS A 66 3.68 -13.08 -1.24
N GLY A 67 4.45 -13.73 -2.11
CA GLY A 67 3.97 -14.78 -3.02
C GLY A 67 3.89 -16.17 -2.39
N ASP A 68 4.57 -16.39 -1.27
CA ASP A 68 4.54 -17.67 -0.56
C ASP A 68 4.57 -17.47 0.96
N ILE A 69 3.39 -17.49 1.59
CA ILE A 69 3.27 -17.63 3.05
C ILE A 69 2.61 -18.97 3.34
N ASN A 70 3.37 -19.93 3.87
CA ASN A 70 2.89 -21.30 4.08
C ASN A 70 2.28 -21.95 2.82
N GLY A 71 2.79 -21.66 1.62
CA GLY A 71 2.25 -22.10 0.34
C GLY A 71 1.07 -21.25 -0.19
N VAL A 72 0.75 -20.13 0.46
CA VAL A 72 -0.36 -19.24 0.10
C VAL A 72 0.14 -17.96 -0.57
N ASP A 73 -0.42 -17.66 -1.74
CA ASP A 73 -0.06 -16.49 -2.56
C ASP A 73 -0.95 -15.27 -2.24
N PHE A 74 -0.33 -14.21 -1.70
CA PHE A 74 -0.94 -12.89 -1.47
C PHE A 74 -0.41 -11.80 -2.41
N TRP A 75 0.45 -12.16 -3.37
CA TRP A 75 1.06 -11.27 -4.36
C TRP A 75 0.27 -11.19 -5.65
N SER A 76 -0.14 -12.33 -6.20
CA SER A 76 -0.89 -12.31 -7.46
C SER A 76 -2.31 -11.78 -7.27
N GLU A 77 -2.97 -11.40 -8.37
CA GLU A 77 -4.36 -10.96 -8.39
C GLU A 77 -5.15 -11.74 -9.44
N THR A 78 -5.18 -13.07 -9.26
CA THR A 78 -5.91 -14.01 -10.11
C THR A 78 -7.07 -14.61 -9.33
N PRO A 79 -8.02 -15.32 -9.99
CA PRO A 79 -9.05 -16.07 -9.29
C PRO A 79 -8.54 -17.13 -8.30
N GLU A 80 -7.27 -17.53 -8.40
CA GLU A 80 -6.61 -18.47 -7.50
C GLU A 80 -5.90 -17.80 -6.32
N SER A 81 -5.79 -16.47 -6.34
CA SER A 81 -5.03 -15.70 -5.35
C SER A 81 -5.79 -15.51 -4.04
N SER A 82 -5.02 -15.38 -2.96
CA SER A 82 -5.53 -15.07 -1.62
C SER A 82 -5.63 -13.56 -1.41
N ARG A 83 -6.26 -13.13 -0.31
CA ARG A 83 -6.66 -11.73 -0.12
C ARG A 83 -6.20 -11.17 1.21
N GLN A 84 -5.79 -9.91 1.22
CA GLN A 84 -5.56 -9.12 2.43
C GLN A 84 -6.84 -8.33 2.71
N ILE A 85 -7.51 -8.64 3.81
CA ILE A 85 -8.82 -8.10 4.17
C ILE A 85 -8.65 -7.05 5.26
N VAL A 86 -9.00 -5.80 4.95
CA VAL A 86 -8.96 -4.71 5.93
C VAL A 86 -10.19 -4.78 6.83
N ARG A 87 -9.99 -4.91 8.15
CA ARG A 87 -11.07 -4.99 9.16
C ARG A 87 -11.44 -3.62 9.71
N SER A 88 -10.42 -2.81 10.01
CA SER A 88 -10.55 -1.48 10.60
C SER A 88 -9.53 -0.54 9.98
N VAL A 89 -9.89 0.74 9.93
CA VAL A 89 -8.98 1.82 9.55
C VAL A 89 -9.23 3.01 10.46
N SER A 90 -8.16 3.61 10.98
CA SER A 90 -8.16 4.88 11.70
C SER A 90 -7.30 5.90 10.96
N ILE A 91 -7.60 7.17 11.18
CA ILE A 91 -6.81 8.29 10.70
C ILE A 91 -6.53 9.25 11.84
N GLU A 92 -5.33 9.79 11.87
CA GLU A 92 -4.92 10.85 12.78
C GLU A 92 -4.25 11.96 11.96
N SER A 93 -4.49 13.21 12.34
CA SER A 93 -3.83 14.37 11.76
C SER A 93 -3.35 15.29 12.87
N SER A 94 -2.14 15.79 12.71
CA SER A 94 -1.51 16.81 13.54
C SER A 94 -0.80 17.83 12.64
N GLU A 95 -0.22 18.88 13.23
CA GLU A 95 0.45 19.92 12.46
C GLU A 95 1.54 19.39 11.52
N ASP A 96 2.27 18.36 11.95
CA ASP A 96 3.45 17.85 11.23
C ASP A 96 3.26 16.46 10.63
N LEU A 97 2.17 15.75 10.95
CA LEU A 97 1.95 14.36 10.57
C LEU A 97 0.52 14.08 10.14
N GLY A 98 0.38 13.25 9.11
CA GLY A 98 -0.84 12.52 8.79
C GLY A 98 -0.59 11.03 8.97
N ILE A 99 -1.45 10.33 9.71
CA ILE A 99 -1.30 8.90 9.98
C ILE A 99 -2.54 8.16 9.49
N ILE A 100 -2.31 7.06 8.77
CA ILE A 100 -3.33 6.06 8.45
C ILE A 100 -2.88 4.75 9.08
N GLU A 101 -3.75 4.14 9.87
CA GLU A 101 -3.53 2.82 10.46
C GLU A 101 -4.64 1.87 10.03
N SER A 102 -4.28 0.62 9.75
CA SER A 102 -5.24 -0.42 9.43
C SER A 102 -4.89 -1.76 10.06
N ASP A 103 -5.92 -2.43 10.59
CA ASP A 103 -5.82 -3.82 11.00
C ASP A 103 -6.41 -4.71 9.92
N GLU A 104 -5.66 -5.73 9.55
CA GLU A 104 -5.92 -6.58 8.40
C GLU A 104 -5.82 -8.05 8.81
N VAL A 105 -6.48 -8.90 8.03
CA VAL A 105 -6.28 -10.35 8.06
C VAL A 105 -5.91 -10.80 6.67
N TRP A 106 -4.82 -11.54 6.57
CA TRP A 106 -4.45 -12.21 5.33
C TRP A 106 -5.18 -13.54 5.28
N MET A 107 -6.14 -13.63 4.37
CA MET A 107 -7.08 -14.74 4.20
C MET A 107 -6.70 -15.56 2.97
N ALA A 108 -6.43 -16.86 3.17
CA ALA A 108 -6.29 -17.81 2.08
C ALA A 108 -7.57 -17.84 1.22
N LYS A 109 -7.46 -18.23 -0.04
CA LYS A 109 -8.60 -18.40 -0.95
C LYS A 109 -9.73 -19.26 -0.36
N THR A 110 -9.40 -20.24 0.47
CA THR A 110 -10.36 -21.11 1.18
C THR A 110 -11.14 -20.40 2.30
N SER A 111 -10.99 -19.07 2.43
CA SER A 111 -11.50 -18.28 3.55
C SER A 111 -10.93 -18.68 4.91
N SER A 112 -9.71 -19.22 4.92
CA SER A 112 -8.97 -19.55 6.15
C SER A 112 -8.01 -18.41 6.48
N PRO A 113 -8.02 -17.85 7.71
CA PRO A 113 -7.06 -16.82 8.10
C PRO A 113 -5.65 -17.42 8.24
N VAL A 114 -4.64 -16.68 7.78
CA VAL A 114 -3.24 -17.10 7.79
C VAL A 114 -2.42 -16.29 8.80
N LEU A 115 -2.58 -14.96 8.81
CA LEU A 115 -1.95 -14.06 9.78
C LEU A 115 -2.74 -12.76 9.92
N ASP A 116 -2.55 -12.09 11.05
CA ASP A 116 -2.98 -10.70 11.21
C ASP A 116 -1.86 -9.75 10.77
N VAL A 117 -2.26 -8.60 10.21
CA VAL A 117 -1.33 -7.53 9.85
C VAL A 117 -1.82 -6.20 10.42
N HIS A 118 -0.95 -5.48 11.10
CA HIS A 118 -1.17 -4.08 11.46
C HIS A 118 -0.27 -3.21 10.57
N ARG A 119 -0.87 -2.26 9.86
CA ARG A 119 -0.17 -1.39 8.90
C ARG A 119 -0.34 0.06 9.28
N ARG A 120 0.76 0.81 9.20
CA ARG A 120 0.78 2.24 9.50
C ARG A 120 1.53 3.00 8.42
N PHE A 121 0.88 4.01 7.85
CA PHE A 121 1.48 5.00 6.96
C PHE A 121 1.58 6.33 7.68
N ILE A 122 2.79 6.90 7.76
CA ILE A 122 3.03 8.19 8.42
C ILE A 122 3.53 9.16 7.36
N PHE A 123 2.65 10.06 6.92
CA PHE A 123 2.97 11.17 6.05
C PHE A 123 3.58 12.29 6.90
N ARG A 124 4.87 12.56 6.71
CA ARG A 124 5.57 13.64 7.41
C ARG A 124 5.55 14.92 6.61
N LYS A 125 5.51 16.03 7.33
CA LYS A 125 5.47 17.38 6.75
C LYS A 125 6.57 17.55 5.72
N THR A 126 6.22 18.16 4.60
CA THR A 126 7.21 18.43 3.57
C THR A 126 8.24 19.43 4.09
N VAL A 127 9.52 19.06 4.07
CA VAL A 127 10.64 19.92 4.49
C VAL A 127 11.61 20.07 3.32
N ASN A 128 11.94 21.31 2.95
CA ASN A 128 12.83 21.61 1.81
C ASN A 128 12.42 20.92 0.50
N GLY A 129 11.12 20.78 0.27
CA GLY A 129 10.59 20.11 -0.93
C GLY A 129 10.69 18.59 -0.92
N LEU A 130 11.02 17.97 0.22
CA LEU A 130 11.05 16.51 0.39
C LEU A 130 9.79 16.03 1.09
N ARG A 131 9.12 15.04 0.49
CA ARG A 131 8.05 14.27 1.16
C ARG A 131 8.65 12.99 1.74
N ILE A 132 8.35 12.74 3.01
CA ILE A 132 8.76 11.53 3.71
C ILE A 132 7.49 10.79 4.12
N ILE A 133 7.45 9.51 3.78
CA ILE A 133 6.37 8.60 4.17
C ILE A 133 7.03 7.41 4.86
N ASP A 134 6.78 7.26 6.16
CA ASP A 134 7.18 6.04 6.86
C ASP A 134 6.10 4.98 6.65
N VAL A 135 6.54 3.75 6.39
CA VAL A 135 5.66 2.59 6.25
C VAL A 135 6.08 1.55 7.28
N GLU A 136 5.17 1.23 8.19
CA GLU A 136 5.36 0.17 9.17
C GLU A 136 4.35 -0.95 8.88
N VAL A 137 4.84 -2.19 8.89
CA VAL A 137 4.02 -3.38 8.71
C VAL A 137 4.41 -4.40 9.77
N ASN A 138 3.47 -4.71 10.66
CA ASN A 138 3.64 -5.70 11.69
C ASN A 138 2.85 -6.95 11.32
N PHE A 139 3.53 -8.09 11.22
CA PHE A 139 2.92 -9.38 10.95
C PHE A 139 2.81 -10.17 12.26
N THR A 140 1.60 -10.65 12.57
CA THR A 140 1.35 -11.46 13.77
C THR A 140 0.88 -12.84 13.36
N ALA A 141 1.61 -13.86 13.81
CA ALA A 141 1.31 -15.28 13.60
C ALA A 141 0.13 -15.76 14.47
N SER A 142 -1.03 -15.13 14.32
CA SER A 142 -2.20 -15.35 15.18
C SER A 142 -2.87 -16.72 14.99
N TYR A 143 -2.55 -17.42 13.91
CA TYR A 143 -3.25 -18.65 13.48
C TYR A 143 -2.31 -19.86 13.35
N GLY A 144 -1.12 -19.79 13.97
CA GLY A 144 -0.08 -20.81 13.91
C GLY A 144 1.21 -20.30 13.29
N ASP A 145 2.17 -21.19 13.11
CA ASP A 145 3.48 -20.85 12.55
C ASP A 145 3.36 -20.23 11.16
N VAL A 146 4.05 -19.11 10.94
CA VAL A 146 4.09 -18.39 9.67
C VAL A 146 5.49 -18.49 9.09
N LYS A 147 5.62 -19.13 7.93
CA LYS A 147 6.84 -19.16 7.14
C LYS A 147 6.65 -18.29 5.89
N PHE A 148 7.48 -17.26 5.78
CA PHE A 148 7.70 -16.56 4.51
C PHE A 148 8.65 -17.41 3.67
N GLY A 149 8.12 -17.99 2.59
CA GLY A 149 8.86 -18.81 1.64
C GLY A 149 9.75 -17.99 0.71
N ASP A 150 10.64 -18.69 0.01
CA ASP A 150 11.51 -18.10 -1.02
C ASP A 150 10.73 -17.91 -2.31
N THR A 151 10.74 -16.69 -2.84
CA THR A 151 9.91 -16.24 -3.96
C THR A 151 10.53 -14.98 -4.56
N LYS A 152 10.32 -14.76 -5.86
CA LYS A 152 10.70 -13.48 -6.50
C LYS A 152 9.70 -12.37 -6.17
N GLU A 153 8.58 -12.74 -5.56
CA GLU A 153 7.38 -11.95 -5.34
C GLU A 153 7.22 -11.61 -3.85
N GLY A 154 8.25 -11.03 -3.23
CA GLY A 154 8.24 -10.66 -1.82
C GLY A 154 8.63 -9.20 -1.62
N GLY A 155 7.73 -8.39 -1.05
CA GLY A 155 8.02 -6.99 -0.80
C GLY A 155 7.24 -6.41 0.37
N ILE A 156 7.97 -6.02 1.41
CA ILE A 156 7.43 -5.26 2.55
C ILE A 156 6.97 -3.87 2.08
N ILE A 157 7.81 -3.20 1.29
CA ILE A 157 7.47 -1.98 0.56
C ILE A 157 7.76 -2.18 -0.93
N SER A 158 6.72 -2.52 -1.68
CA SER A 158 6.78 -2.66 -3.13
C SER A 158 6.34 -1.35 -3.77
N LEU A 159 7.05 -0.91 -4.82
CA LEU A 159 6.77 0.30 -5.56
C LEU A 159 6.76 0.02 -7.07
N ARG A 160 5.67 0.35 -7.77
CA ARG A 160 5.58 0.36 -9.23
C ARG A 160 5.77 1.79 -9.71
N VAL A 161 7.01 2.09 -10.09
CA VAL A 161 7.41 3.42 -10.59
C VAL A 161 6.70 3.73 -11.91
N ALA A 162 6.21 4.96 -12.04
CA ALA A 162 5.54 5.42 -13.25
C ALA A 162 6.50 5.46 -14.45
N PRO A 163 6.05 5.16 -15.69
CA PRO A 163 6.89 5.24 -16.88
C PRO A 163 7.51 6.62 -17.12
N SER A 164 6.86 7.70 -16.66
CA SER A 164 7.36 9.07 -16.70
C SER A 164 8.64 9.30 -15.88
N MET A 165 8.96 8.40 -14.95
CA MET A 165 10.15 8.46 -14.10
C MET A 165 11.32 7.62 -14.65
N ARG A 166 11.19 7.03 -15.85
CA ARG A 166 12.29 6.31 -16.49
C ARG A 166 13.45 7.28 -16.74
N GLY A 167 14.61 6.95 -16.19
CA GLY A 167 15.84 7.68 -16.51
C GLY A 167 16.11 7.61 -18.02
N MET A 168 16.59 8.70 -18.59
CA MET A 168 17.14 8.67 -19.94
C MET A 168 18.52 8.01 -19.82
N LEU A 169 18.71 6.91 -20.54
CA LEU A 169 20.05 6.36 -20.74
C LEU A 169 20.75 7.31 -21.72
N GLU A 170 21.67 8.13 -21.22
CA GLU A 170 22.69 8.72 -22.10
C GLU A 170 23.58 7.56 -22.55
N GLU A 171 23.68 7.32 -23.86
CA GLU A 171 24.65 6.38 -24.42
C GLU A 171 26.06 6.86 -24.02
N LEU A 172 26.74 6.09 -23.18
CA LEU A 172 28.16 6.28 -22.83
C LEU A 172 29.07 5.84 -23.97
#